data_AF-A0A5C7Q977-F1
#
_entry.id   AF-A0A5C7Q977-F1
#
_cell.length_a   1.000
_cell.length_b   1.000
_cell.length_c   1.000
_cell.angle_alpha   90.00
_cell.angle_beta   90.00
_cell.angle_gamma   90.00
#
_symmetry.space_group_name_H-M   'P 1'
#
loop_
_entity.id
_entity.type
_entity.pdbx_description
1 polymer ?
#
loop_
_entity_poly.entity_id
_entity_poly.type
_entity_poly.pdbx_seq_one_letter_code
_entity_poly.pdbx_strand_id
1 'polypeptide(L)'
;MTIDTFGCLGSTIKVSAGHYVDFSNPKPESIEIRSIAAALSKICRFGGHCPQFYSVAEHSVHAALLAQKHGCCDDAVRAVLLHDATEAYLGDMVKPLKAMNPEYAKLEQRFEAVIGEAFGVDFRMWNDEIKRFDRAMLKAEKIAMWPTDATEWVGFSTIGHESVNFVWWTCEDAERKFLRTCVGFGLHVRK
;
A
#
# COMPACT_ATOMS: atom_id res chain seq x y z
N MET A 1 -16.75 -21.09 -18.85
CA MET A 1 -17.70 -20.62 -17.83
C MET A 1 -17.95 -19.14 -18.11
N THR A 2 -19.20 -18.73 -18.24
CA THR A 2 -19.58 -17.32 -18.21
C THR A 2 -19.38 -16.80 -16.79
N ILE A 3 -18.67 -15.68 -16.65
CA ILE A 3 -18.47 -15.04 -15.35
C ILE A 3 -19.81 -14.45 -14.93
N ASP A 4 -20.29 -14.78 -13.73
CA ASP A 4 -21.46 -14.15 -13.14
C ASP A 4 -21.12 -12.70 -12.75
N THR A 5 -21.90 -11.75 -13.25
CA THR A 5 -21.70 -10.31 -13.05
C THR A 5 -22.82 -9.69 -12.22
N PHE A 6 -23.60 -10.48 -11.49
CA PHE A 6 -24.64 -9.96 -10.60
C PHE A 6 -24.09 -8.87 -9.66
N GLY A 7 -24.74 -7.70 -9.65
CA GLY A 7 -24.34 -6.54 -8.83
C GLY A 7 -23.18 -5.70 -9.38
N CYS A 8 -22.53 -6.11 -10.47
CA CYS A 8 -21.47 -5.32 -11.10
C CYS A 8 -22.04 -4.24 -12.03
N LEU A 9 -21.51 -3.02 -11.96
CA LEU A 9 -21.72 -2.00 -12.98
C LEU A 9 -20.52 -2.04 -13.94
N GLY A 10 -20.60 -2.89 -14.97
CA GLY A 10 -19.46 -3.13 -15.87
C GLY A 10 -18.23 -3.62 -15.09
N SER A 11 -17.06 -3.03 -15.37
CA SER A 11 -15.80 -3.29 -14.68
C SER A 11 -15.50 -2.31 -13.54
N THR A 12 -16.52 -1.72 -12.92
CA THR A 12 -16.35 -0.64 -11.93
C THR A 12 -16.56 -1.10 -10.48
N ILE A 13 -15.93 -0.38 -9.56
CA ILE A 13 -16.16 -0.47 -8.10
C ILE A 13 -16.63 0.87 -7.55
N LYS A 14 -17.57 0.85 -6.60
CA LYS A 14 -17.97 2.04 -5.84
C LYS A 14 -16.97 2.29 -4.72
N VAL A 15 -16.31 3.45 -4.73
CA VAL A 15 -15.29 3.80 -3.75
C VAL A 15 -15.88 4.60 -2.58
N SER A 16 -15.11 4.81 -1.51
CA SER A 16 -15.62 5.46 -0.28
C SER A 16 -16.02 6.92 -0.48
N ALA A 17 -15.44 7.60 -1.47
CA ALA A 17 -15.85 8.96 -1.87
C ALA A 17 -17.22 9.00 -2.59
N GLY A 18 -17.77 7.83 -2.97
CA GLY A 18 -19.14 7.69 -3.47
C GLY A 18 -19.27 7.59 -4.99
N HIS A 19 -18.20 7.87 -5.77
CA HIS A 19 -18.15 7.63 -7.21
C HIS A 19 -17.64 6.22 -7.55
N TYR A 20 -17.47 5.95 -8.84
CA TYR A 20 -17.02 4.67 -9.37
C TYR A 20 -15.65 4.79 -10.03
N VAL A 21 -14.81 3.76 -9.86
CA VAL A 21 -13.53 3.60 -10.54
C VAL A 21 -13.60 2.38 -11.45
N ASP A 22 -13.18 2.53 -12.70
CA ASP A 22 -13.17 1.48 -13.72
C ASP A 22 -11.84 0.72 -13.73
N PHE A 23 -11.87 -0.60 -13.50
CA PHE A 23 -10.68 -1.44 -13.54
C PHE A 23 -10.13 -1.65 -14.96
N SER A 24 -10.97 -1.56 -15.98
CA SER A 24 -10.56 -1.77 -17.38
C SER A 24 -9.80 -0.57 -17.93
N ASN A 25 -10.20 0.64 -17.53
CA ASN A 25 -9.68 1.91 -18.02
C ASN A 25 -9.62 2.95 -16.88
N PRO A 26 -8.80 2.72 -15.84
CA PRO A 26 -8.67 3.64 -14.72
C PRO A 26 -8.17 5.00 -15.20
N LYS A 27 -8.71 6.08 -14.61
CA LYS A 27 -8.40 7.46 -14.98
C LYS A 27 -7.81 8.23 -13.81
N PRO A 28 -6.75 9.03 -13.99
CA PRO A 28 -6.12 9.77 -12.89
C PRO A 28 -7.11 10.62 -12.09
N GLU A 29 -8.06 11.27 -12.76
CA GLU A 29 -9.10 12.10 -12.16
C GLU A 29 -10.09 11.34 -11.26
N SER A 30 -10.17 10.02 -11.40
CA SER A 30 -11.02 9.14 -10.58
C SER A 30 -10.30 8.60 -9.34
N ILE A 31 -8.99 8.82 -9.21
CA ILE A 31 -8.18 8.31 -8.11
C ILE A 31 -8.02 9.40 -7.04
N GLU A 32 -8.29 9.04 -5.78
CA GLU A 32 -8.32 10.00 -4.68
C GLU A 32 -7.65 9.45 -3.43
N ILE A 33 -6.86 10.30 -2.78
CA ILE A 33 -6.17 9.95 -1.53
C ILE A 33 -7.15 9.54 -0.42
N ARG A 34 -8.36 10.13 -0.35
CA ARG A 34 -9.37 9.72 0.64
C ARG A 34 -9.84 8.28 0.43
N SER A 35 -10.09 7.91 -0.82
CA SER A 35 -10.51 6.55 -1.17
C SER A 35 -9.40 5.55 -0.91
N ILE A 36 -8.15 5.90 -1.24
CA ILE A 36 -6.97 5.09 -0.92
C ILE A 36 -6.84 4.91 0.59
N ALA A 37 -6.80 6.01 1.36
CA ALA A 37 -6.65 5.95 2.81
C ALA A 37 -7.74 5.13 3.49
N ALA A 38 -9.00 5.31 3.08
CA ALA A 38 -10.14 4.60 3.64
C ALA A 38 -10.12 3.10 3.35
N ALA A 39 -9.61 2.68 2.18
CA ALA A 39 -9.48 1.27 1.85
C ALA A 39 -8.27 0.66 2.55
N LEU A 40 -7.08 1.25 2.41
CA LEU A 40 -5.84 0.75 3.00
C LEU A 40 -5.89 0.65 4.53
N SER A 41 -6.67 1.50 5.20
CA SER A 41 -6.87 1.45 6.65
C SER A 41 -7.68 0.25 7.12
N LYS A 42 -8.38 -0.43 6.20
CA LYS A 42 -9.23 -1.60 6.47
C LYS A 42 -8.65 -2.89 5.91
N ILE A 43 -7.70 -2.80 4.98
CA ILE A 43 -7.00 -3.95 4.42
C ILE A 43 -5.90 -4.37 5.40
N CYS A 44 -5.98 -5.61 5.86
CA CYS A 44 -5.01 -6.17 6.79
C CYS A 44 -3.83 -6.78 6.02
N ARG A 45 -2.61 -6.49 6.46
CA ARG A 45 -1.40 -7.14 5.95
C ARG A 45 -1.43 -8.65 6.21
N PHE A 46 -0.56 -9.38 5.53
CA PHE A 46 -0.44 -10.84 5.63
C PHE A 46 -1.77 -11.57 5.38
N GLY A 47 -2.65 -10.98 4.56
CA GLY A 47 -3.99 -11.52 4.27
C GLY A 47 -4.88 -11.67 5.50
N GLY A 48 -4.62 -10.91 6.57
CA GLY A 48 -5.39 -11.00 7.82
C GLY A 48 -4.90 -12.07 8.81
N HIS A 49 -3.80 -12.77 8.52
CA HIS A 49 -3.24 -13.77 9.43
C HIS A 49 -2.32 -13.20 10.52
N CYS A 50 -2.20 -11.88 10.62
CA CYS A 50 -1.48 -11.21 11.69
C CYS A 50 -2.11 -11.52 13.06
N PRO A 51 -1.31 -11.76 14.12
CA PRO A 51 -1.85 -11.93 15.48
C PRO A 51 -2.53 -10.67 16.04
N GLN A 52 -2.15 -9.50 15.54
CA GLN A 52 -2.74 -8.20 15.84
C GLN A 52 -3.25 -7.57 14.55
N PHE A 53 -4.30 -6.76 14.64
CA PHE A 53 -4.72 -5.98 13.48
C PHE A 53 -3.58 -5.04 13.04
N TYR A 54 -3.19 -5.15 11.77
CA TYR A 54 -2.14 -4.34 11.19
C TYR A 54 -2.48 -4.04 9.74
N SER A 55 -2.75 -2.77 9.46
CA SER A 55 -3.27 -2.33 8.17
C SER A 55 -2.17 -2.00 7.17
N VAL A 56 -2.49 -2.08 5.88
CA VAL A 56 -1.61 -1.59 4.80
C VAL A 56 -1.32 -0.09 4.94
N ALA A 57 -2.29 0.68 5.45
CA ALA A 57 -2.07 2.10 5.76
C ALA A 57 -1.01 2.32 6.86
N GLU A 58 -1.02 1.51 7.94
CA GLU A 58 0.00 1.60 9.00
C GLU A 58 1.38 1.23 8.47
N HIS A 59 1.48 0.15 7.70
CA HIS A 59 2.69 -0.23 6.97
C HIS A 59 3.24 0.91 6.12
N SER A 60 2.40 1.48 5.26
CA SER A 60 2.78 2.54 4.32
C SER A 60 3.30 3.79 5.04
N VAL A 61 2.65 4.19 6.15
CA VAL A 61 3.10 5.32 6.96
C VAL A 61 4.44 5.02 7.63
N HIS A 62 4.61 3.84 8.23
CA HIS A 62 5.89 3.48 8.85
C HIS A 62 7.03 3.39 7.84
N ALA A 63 6.80 2.83 6.65
CA ALA A 63 7.76 2.80 5.56
C ALA A 63 8.18 4.23 5.14
N ALA A 64 7.22 5.14 4.99
CA ALA A 64 7.47 6.53 4.61
C ALA A 64 8.25 7.30 5.70
N LEU A 65 7.88 7.14 6.97
CA LEU A 65 8.59 7.77 8.09
C LEU A 65 10.02 7.22 8.23
N LEU A 66 10.21 5.93 7.94
CA LEU A 66 11.54 5.34 7.89
C LEU A 66 12.35 5.93 6.72
N ALA A 67 11.77 6.07 5.53
CA ALA A 67 12.42 6.73 4.40
C ALA A 67 12.88 8.16 4.74
N GLN A 68 11.99 8.94 5.37
CA GLN A 68 12.33 10.29 5.86
C GLN A 68 13.47 10.26 6.89
N LYS A 69 13.41 9.36 7.88
CA LYS A 69 14.46 9.21 8.91
C LYS A 69 15.83 8.91 8.29
N HIS A 70 15.86 8.19 7.17
CA HIS A 70 17.09 7.87 6.43
C HIS A 70 17.52 8.96 5.45
N GLY A 71 16.87 10.14 5.46
CA GLY A 71 17.28 11.31 4.69
C GLY A 71 16.85 11.29 3.22
N CYS A 72 15.88 10.46 2.84
CA CYS A 72 15.29 10.52 1.51
C CYS A 72 14.59 11.86 1.29
N CYS A 73 14.64 12.38 0.05
CA CYS A 73 13.90 13.58 -0.31
C CYS A 73 12.38 13.32 -0.35
N ASP A 74 11.59 14.38 -0.27
CA ASP A 74 10.12 14.28 -0.17
C ASP A 74 9.49 13.49 -1.34
N ASP A 75 10.04 13.59 -2.56
CA ASP A 75 9.56 12.83 -3.72
C ASP A 75 9.70 11.31 -3.53
N ALA A 76 10.83 10.87 -2.99
CA ALA A 76 11.06 9.47 -2.65
C ALA A 76 10.16 9.02 -1.51
N VAL A 77 9.95 9.87 -0.49
CA VAL A 77 9.06 9.56 0.63
C VAL A 77 7.60 9.43 0.16
N ARG A 78 7.14 10.29 -0.76
CA ARG A 78 5.81 10.16 -1.39
C ARG A 78 5.68 8.85 -2.16
N ALA A 79 6.71 8.46 -2.89
CA ALA A 79 6.72 7.20 -3.63
C ALA A 79 6.64 5.98 -2.70
N VAL A 80 7.38 5.99 -1.59
CA VAL A 80 7.30 4.97 -0.54
C VAL A 80 5.91 4.97 0.13
N LEU A 81 5.34 6.13 0.43
CA LEU A 81 4.02 6.22 1.08
C LEU A 81 2.89 5.65 0.21
N LEU A 82 2.98 5.78 -1.11
CA LEU A 82 1.93 5.36 -2.05
C LEU A 82 2.23 4.04 -2.76
N HIS A 83 3.30 3.31 -2.41
CA HIS A 83 3.72 2.13 -3.17
C HIS A 83 2.66 1.01 -3.18
N ASP A 84 1.92 0.83 -2.08
CA ASP A 84 0.80 -0.13 -1.98
C ASP A 84 -0.57 0.50 -2.31
N ALA A 85 -0.62 1.72 -2.85
CA ALA A 85 -1.88 2.41 -3.12
C ALA A 85 -2.79 1.65 -4.12
N THR A 86 -2.21 0.77 -4.95
CA THR A 86 -2.99 -0.10 -5.85
C THR A 86 -3.88 -1.07 -5.08
N GLU A 87 -3.48 -1.50 -3.88
CA GLU A 87 -4.23 -2.44 -3.04
C GLU A 87 -5.59 -1.86 -2.60
N ALA A 88 -5.73 -0.53 -2.56
CA ALA A 88 -7.01 0.12 -2.28
C ALA A 88 -8.12 -0.25 -3.29
N TYR A 89 -7.71 -0.63 -4.50
CA TYR A 89 -8.60 -0.95 -5.61
C TYR A 89 -8.57 -2.45 -5.93
N LEU A 90 -7.40 -3.07 -5.83
CA LEU A 90 -7.16 -4.44 -6.28
C LEU A 90 -7.09 -5.47 -5.13
N GLY A 91 -7.06 -5.00 -3.87
CA GLY A 91 -6.83 -5.81 -2.66
C GLY A 91 -5.34 -6.11 -2.40
N ASP A 92 -5.00 -6.49 -1.17
CA ASP A 92 -3.67 -7.04 -0.81
C ASP A 92 -3.62 -8.51 -1.24
N MET A 93 -3.02 -8.79 -2.41
CA MET A 93 -2.73 -10.16 -2.82
C MET A 93 -1.39 -10.61 -2.24
N VAL A 94 -1.44 -11.51 -1.26
CA VAL A 94 -0.24 -12.05 -0.61
C VAL A 94 0.77 -12.57 -1.64
N LYS A 95 2.05 -12.24 -1.42
CA LYS A 95 3.14 -12.42 -2.38
C LYS A 95 3.24 -13.83 -3.01
N PRO A 96 3.05 -14.95 -2.27
CA PRO A 96 3.07 -16.28 -2.91
C PRO A 96 1.95 -16.48 -3.94
N LEU A 97 0.75 -15.97 -3.67
CA LEU A 97 -0.37 -16.06 -4.60
C LEU A 97 -0.12 -15.18 -5.84
N LYS A 98 0.38 -13.95 -5.64
CA LYS A 98 0.77 -13.05 -6.73
C LYS A 98 1.81 -13.68 -7.66
N ALA A 99 2.78 -14.43 -7.12
CA ALA A 99 3.76 -15.18 -7.93
C ALA A 99 3.12 -16.28 -8.80
N MET A 100 1.99 -16.83 -8.38
CA MET A 100 1.21 -17.81 -9.15
C MET A 100 0.27 -17.14 -10.16
N ASN A 101 0.09 -15.83 -10.11
CA ASN A 101 -0.89 -15.06 -10.90
C ASN A 101 -0.24 -13.87 -11.64
N PRO A 102 0.61 -14.09 -12.65
CA PRO A 102 1.36 -13.03 -13.33
C PRO A 102 0.47 -11.99 -14.05
N GLU A 103 -0.75 -12.36 -14.43
CA GLU A 103 -1.71 -11.41 -15.03
C GLU A 103 -2.16 -10.32 -14.04
N TYR A 104 -2.15 -10.61 -12.73
CA TYR A 104 -2.47 -9.63 -11.69
C TYR A 104 -1.43 -8.50 -11.66
N ALA A 105 -0.16 -8.84 -11.84
CA ALA A 105 0.93 -7.85 -11.88
C ALA A 105 0.77 -6.83 -13.02
N LYS A 106 0.18 -7.22 -14.16
CA LYS A 106 -0.12 -6.29 -15.27
C LYS A 106 -1.22 -5.30 -14.89
N LEU A 107 -2.18 -5.72 -14.08
CA LEU A 107 -3.26 -4.86 -13.60
C LEU A 107 -2.73 -3.86 -12.56
N GLU A 108 -1.89 -4.32 -11.62
CA GLU A 108 -1.22 -3.43 -10.66
C GLU A 108 -0.35 -2.39 -11.37
N GLN A 109 0.48 -2.78 -12.35
CA GLN A 109 1.31 -1.82 -13.11
C GLN A 109 0.48 -0.72 -13.79
N ARG A 110 -0.74 -1.05 -14.26
CA ARG A 110 -1.66 -0.07 -14.85
C ARG A 110 -2.17 0.90 -13.80
N PHE A 111 -2.58 0.39 -12.63
CA PHE A 111 -3.03 1.23 -11.53
C PHE A 111 -1.90 2.07 -10.94
N GLU A 112 -0.70 1.52 -10.80
CA GLU A 112 0.50 2.22 -10.35
C GLU A 112 0.81 3.42 -11.26
N ALA A 113 0.76 3.23 -12.59
CA ALA A 113 0.96 4.32 -13.54
C ALA A 113 -0.10 5.43 -13.39
N VAL A 114 -1.38 5.05 -13.26
CA VAL A 114 -2.48 6.02 -13.12
C VAL A 114 -2.43 6.75 -11.78
N ILE A 115 -2.06 6.06 -10.69
CA ILE A 115 -1.84 6.67 -9.36
C ILE A 115 -0.65 7.63 -9.41
N GLY A 116 0.43 7.23 -10.07
CA GLY A 116 1.63 8.06 -10.25
C GLY A 116 1.31 9.35 -10.99
N GLU A 117 0.52 9.26 -12.07
CA GLU A 117 0.03 10.42 -12.81
C GLU A 117 -0.90 11.30 -11.95
N ALA A 118 -1.85 10.70 -11.21
CA ALA A 118 -2.81 11.43 -10.38
C ALA A 118 -2.15 12.29 -9.30
N PHE A 119 -1.01 11.83 -8.77
CA PHE A 119 -0.35 12.46 -7.62
C PHE A 119 1.05 13.02 -7.92
N GLY A 120 1.50 12.97 -9.17
CA GLY A 120 2.83 13.44 -9.58
C GLY A 120 3.95 12.67 -8.88
N VAL A 121 3.84 11.34 -8.85
CA VAL A 121 4.80 10.42 -8.22
C VAL A 121 5.41 9.51 -9.28
N ASP A 122 6.74 9.52 -9.38
CA ASP A 122 7.47 8.62 -10.28
C ASP A 122 7.92 7.36 -9.52
N PHE A 123 7.07 6.34 -9.50
CA PHE A 123 7.37 5.06 -8.86
C PHE A 123 8.57 4.34 -9.48
N ARG A 124 8.87 4.58 -10.76
CA ARG A 124 10.00 3.94 -11.45
C ARG A 124 11.31 4.57 -11.02
N MET A 125 11.35 5.90 -10.94
CA MET A 125 12.50 6.64 -10.45
C MET A 125 12.90 6.24 -9.03
N TRP A 126 11.91 6.07 -8.14
CA TRP A 126 12.12 5.77 -6.72
C TRP A 126 11.98 4.28 -6.37
N ASN A 127 12.03 3.39 -7.36
CA ASN A 127 11.81 1.96 -7.17
C ASN A 127 12.80 1.33 -6.16
N ASP A 128 14.03 1.84 -6.09
CA ASP A 128 15.03 1.28 -5.19
C ASP A 128 14.78 1.70 -3.73
N GLU A 129 14.37 2.94 -3.50
CA GLU A 129 13.90 3.42 -2.20
C GLU A 129 12.64 2.67 -1.76
N ILE A 130 11.65 2.52 -2.64
CA ILE A 130 10.43 1.74 -2.37
C ILE A 130 10.79 0.33 -1.90
N LYS A 131 11.58 -0.41 -2.70
CA LYS A 131 12.00 -1.77 -2.36
C LYS A 131 12.80 -1.83 -1.06
N ARG A 132 13.64 -0.83 -0.80
CA ARG A 132 14.45 -0.78 0.42
C ARG A 132 13.57 -0.67 1.66
N PHE A 133 12.63 0.28 1.68
CA PHE A 133 11.82 0.55 2.87
C PHE A 133 10.67 -0.43 3.05
N ASP A 134 10.04 -0.92 1.98
CA ASP A 134 9.08 -2.02 2.03
C ASP A 134 9.71 -3.28 2.66
N ARG A 135 10.87 -3.71 2.16
CA ARG A 135 11.56 -4.90 2.68
C ARG A 135 12.04 -4.74 4.12
N ALA A 136 12.52 -3.54 4.48
CA ALA A 136 12.91 -3.24 5.86
C ALA A 136 11.71 -3.32 6.81
N MET A 137 10.56 -2.77 6.39
CA MET A 137 9.31 -2.87 7.13
C MET A 137 8.81 -4.30 7.26
N LEU A 138 8.80 -5.09 6.17
CA LEU A 138 8.39 -6.49 6.20
C LEU A 138 9.21 -7.31 7.21
N LYS A 139 10.53 -7.05 7.30
CA LYS A 139 11.39 -7.70 8.30
C LYS A 139 11.05 -7.27 9.72
N ALA A 140 10.85 -5.96 9.96
CA ALA A 140 10.46 -5.45 11.27
C ALA A 140 9.09 -6.00 11.73
N GLU A 141 8.13 -6.09 10.81
CA GLU A 141 6.79 -6.63 11.03
C GLU A 141 6.83 -8.10 11.42
N LYS A 142 7.56 -8.93 10.68
CA LYS A 142 7.73 -10.36 11.00
C LYS A 142 8.24 -10.55 12.42
N ILE A 143 9.27 -9.78 12.80
CA ILE A 143 9.88 -9.85 14.13
C ILE A 143 8.90 -9.41 15.22
N ALA A 144 8.15 -8.33 14.97
CA ALA A 144 7.19 -7.80 15.95
C ALA A 144 5.95 -8.71 16.13
N MET A 145 5.44 -9.28 15.04
CA MET A 145 4.25 -10.14 15.06
C MET A 145 4.53 -11.54 15.57
N TRP A 146 5.68 -12.13 15.20
CA TRP A 146 6.07 -13.49 15.56
C TRP A 146 7.47 -13.52 16.17
N PRO A 147 7.67 -12.96 17.39
CA PRO A 147 8.99 -12.81 17.99
C PRO A 147 9.68 -14.15 18.32
N THR A 148 8.92 -15.23 18.45
CA THR A 148 9.45 -16.59 18.70
C THR A 148 9.67 -17.40 17.43
N ASP A 149 9.25 -16.89 16.26
CA ASP A 149 9.48 -17.58 14.99
C ASP A 149 10.93 -17.40 14.56
N ALA A 150 11.71 -18.48 14.68
CA ALA A 150 13.10 -18.53 14.26
C ALA A 150 13.27 -18.73 12.75
N THR A 151 12.19 -18.93 11.99
CA THR A 151 12.26 -19.15 10.54
C THR A 151 12.83 -17.93 9.84
N GLU A 152 13.90 -18.11 9.07
CA GLU A 152 14.47 -17.06 8.23
C GLU A 152 13.71 -17.00 6.91
N TRP A 153 13.15 -15.83 6.59
CA TRP A 153 12.54 -15.58 5.30
C TRP A 153 13.61 -15.19 4.28
N VAL A 154 13.46 -15.68 3.05
CA VAL A 154 14.43 -15.48 1.96
C VAL A 154 14.77 -13.99 1.80
N GLY A 155 16.07 -13.68 1.89
CA GLY A 155 16.62 -12.33 1.71
C GLY A 155 16.74 -11.50 3.00
N PHE A 156 16.19 -11.92 4.13
CA PHE A 156 16.23 -11.14 5.38
C PHE A 156 17.64 -10.89 5.90
N SER A 157 18.60 -11.79 5.66
CA SER A 157 20.02 -11.61 5.98
C SER A 157 20.69 -10.45 5.23
N THR A 158 20.13 -10.02 4.09
CA THR A 158 20.67 -8.90 3.29
C THR A 158 20.14 -7.53 3.72
N ILE A 159 19.19 -7.48 4.64
CA ILE A 159 18.46 -6.27 5.06
C ILE A 159 18.84 -5.94 6.50
N GLY A 160 19.11 -4.67 6.78
CA GLY A 160 19.35 -4.17 8.14
C GLY A 160 18.15 -4.40 9.07
N HIS A 161 18.38 -4.37 10.38
CA HIS A 161 17.28 -4.39 11.35
C HIS A 161 16.83 -2.96 11.64
N GLU A 162 15.54 -2.70 11.49
CA GLU A 162 14.94 -1.40 11.82
C GLU A 162 14.13 -1.50 13.10
N SER A 163 14.35 -0.56 14.02
CA SER A 163 13.54 -0.43 15.22
C SER A 163 12.33 0.44 14.91
N VAL A 164 11.17 -0.18 14.85
CA VAL A 164 9.87 0.46 14.62
C VAL A 164 8.99 0.23 15.84
N ASN A 165 8.38 1.29 16.35
CA ASN A 165 7.41 1.19 17.43
C ASN A 165 6.02 0.92 16.84
N PHE A 166 5.66 -0.36 16.75
CA PHE A 166 4.32 -0.78 16.29
C PHE A 166 3.28 -0.49 17.36
N VAL A 167 2.28 0.31 17.00
CA VAL A 167 1.19 0.71 17.90
C VAL A 167 -0.08 -0.10 17.63
N TRP A 168 -0.19 -0.73 16.45
CA TRP A 168 -1.36 -1.53 16.03
C TRP A 168 -2.60 -0.64 15.94
N TRP A 169 -2.55 0.32 15.02
CA TRP A 169 -3.57 1.35 14.89
C TRP A 169 -4.94 0.75 14.60
N THR A 170 -5.98 1.33 15.20
CA THR A 170 -7.35 1.10 14.73
C THR A 170 -7.47 1.53 13.26
N CYS A 171 -8.46 1.01 12.52
CA CYS A 171 -8.69 1.46 11.14
C CYS A 171 -8.84 2.99 11.05
N GLU A 172 -9.55 3.59 12.02
CA GLU A 172 -9.74 5.04 12.05
C GLU A 172 -8.42 5.78 12.27
N ASP A 173 -7.57 5.29 13.18
CA ASP A 173 -6.27 5.88 13.44
C ASP A 173 -5.33 5.76 12.24
N ALA A 174 -5.33 4.60 11.58
CA ALA A 174 -4.53 4.34 10.39
C ALA A 174 -4.95 5.24 9.23
N GLU A 175 -6.26 5.37 8.98
CA GLU A 175 -6.79 6.28 7.96
C GLU A 175 -6.35 7.73 8.21
N ARG A 176 -6.55 8.22 9.44
CA ARG A 176 -6.22 9.60 9.81
C ARG A 176 -4.73 9.88 9.70
N LYS A 177 -3.89 8.94 10.12
CA LYS A 177 -2.43 9.08 10.07
C LYS A 177 -1.91 8.99 8.64
N PHE A 178 -2.47 8.12 7.81
CA PHE A 178 -2.14 8.05 6.38
C PHE A 178 -2.48 9.38 5.68
N LEU A 179 -3.69 9.91 5.88
CA LEU A 179 -4.09 11.21 5.36
C LEU A 179 -3.18 12.35 5.83
N ARG A 180 -2.86 12.38 7.12
CA ARG A 180 -1.96 13.41 7.69
C ARG A 180 -0.55 13.32 7.08
N THR A 181 -0.04 12.11 6.88
CA THR A 181 1.28 11.87 6.29
C THR A 181 1.28 12.33 4.83
N CYS A 182 0.22 12.02 4.07
CA CYS A 182 0.04 12.51 2.70
C CYS A 182 0.12 14.05 2.64
N VAL A 183 -0.66 14.74 3.47
CA VAL A 183 -0.66 16.22 3.54
C VAL A 183 0.72 16.74 3.95
N GLY A 184 1.40 16.09 4.90
CA GLY A 184 2.73 16.46 5.36
C GLY A 184 3.80 16.44 4.26
N PHE A 185 3.63 15.59 3.25
CA PHE A 185 4.50 15.52 2.06
C PHE A 185 3.88 16.18 0.81
N GLY A 186 2.88 17.05 0.97
CA GLY A 186 2.32 17.83 -0.13
C GLY A 186 1.36 17.09 -1.06
N LEU A 187 0.93 15.86 -0.73
CA LEU A 187 -0.10 15.15 -1.48
C LEU A 187 -1.48 15.76 -1.19
N HIS A 188 -2.19 16.13 -2.26
CA HIS A 188 -3.44 16.87 -2.16
C HIS A 188 -4.61 15.93 -1.88
N VAL A 189 -5.26 16.13 -0.73
CA VAL A 189 -6.48 15.41 -0.35
C VAL A 189 -7.68 16.17 -0.91
N ARG A 190 -8.07 15.89 -2.16
CA ARG A 190 -9.30 16.44 -2.76
C ARG A 190 -10.53 16.02 -1.94
N LYS A 191 -11.59 16.83 -2.00
CA LYS A 191 -12.87 16.60 -1.29
C LYS A 191 -13.80 15.79 -2.16
#